data_AF-A0A5C3LJX7-F1
#
_entry.id   AF-A0A5C3LJX7-F1
#
_cell.length_a   1.000
_cell.length_b   1.000
_cell.length_c   1.000
_cell.angle_alpha   90.00
_cell.angle_beta   90.00
_cell.angle_gamma   90.00
#
_symmetry.space_group_name_H-M   'P 1'
#
loop_
_entity.id
_entity.type
_entity.pdbx_description
1 polymer ?
#
loop_
_entity_poly.entity_id
_entity_poly.type
_entity_poly.pdbx_seq_one_letter_code
_entity_poly.pdbx_strand_id
1 'polypeptide(L)'
;MFPKSIFVLLTLATAYTSLALPLGATTEYVAQNSPLSVTNQPSLTLERRLLGVNTEGVAQGSPLSVTNQPSLALERRLLGANTKGVAQGSPLSVTNEPSLALAKRQGANTEGVAQDSPLSVTNEPSLALAKRQGANTEGIAQDTPLSVTNEPSLALERRLGVNTEHVAQDSPLSVTNKPSLTLE
;
A
#
# COMPACT_ATOMS: atom_id res chain seq x y z
N MET A 1 19.47 8.71 -32.48
CA MET A 1 19.06 9.88 -31.68
C MET A 1 18.09 9.37 -30.62
N PHE A 2 18.61 9.01 -29.45
CA PHE A 2 17.78 8.48 -28.36
C PHE A 2 16.92 9.63 -27.82
N PRO A 3 15.60 9.45 -27.64
CA PRO A 3 14.80 10.47 -27.00
C PRO A 3 15.29 10.63 -25.56
N LYS A 4 15.52 11.88 -25.16
CA LYS A 4 15.90 12.27 -23.81
C LYS A 4 14.84 11.75 -22.85
N SER A 5 15.19 10.78 -22.01
CA SER A 5 14.37 10.36 -20.88
C SER A 5 14.13 11.57 -19.98
N ILE A 6 12.91 12.10 -20.01
CA ILE A 6 12.47 13.13 -19.07
C ILE A 6 12.14 12.36 -17.79
N PHE A 7 13.04 12.42 -16.80
CA PHE A 7 12.73 11.97 -15.44
C PHE A 7 11.71 12.97 -14.86
N VAL A 8 10.41 12.68 -15.00
CA VAL A 8 9.38 13.42 -14.27
C VAL A 8 9.33 12.86 -12.85
N LEU A 9 10.20 13.37 -11.98
CA LEU A 9 10.13 13.10 -10.54
C LEU A 9 9.04 14.01 -9.95
N LEU A 10 7.77 13.57 -9.96
CA LEU A 10 6.68 14.29 -9.31
C LEU A 10 6.51 13.81 -7.86
N THR A 11 7.37 14.30 -6.97
CA THR A 11 7.24 14.07 -5.52
C THR A 11 6.23 15.07 -4.93
N LEU A 12 5.02 14.63 -4.58
CA LEU A 12 4.02 15.47 -3.93
C LEU A 12 3.81 15.04 -2.46
N ALA A 13 4.57 15.63 -1.55
CA ALA A 13 4.35 15.46 -0.10
C ALA A 13 3.15 16.33 0.33
N THR A 14 1.96 15.74 0.42
CA THR A 14 0.75 16.47 0.83
C THR A 14 0.59 16.41 2.35
N ALA A 15 1.07 17.43 3.06
CA ALA A 15 0.88 17.57 4.50
C ALA A 15 -0.46 18.26 4.80
N TYR A 16 -1.45 17.52 5.30
CA TYR A 16 -2.70 18.09 5.81
C TYR A 16 -2.58 18.37 7.31
N THR A 17 -2.15 19.58 7.67
CA THR A 17 -2.22 20.05 9.05
C THR A 17 -3.60 20.65 9.34
N SER A 18 -4.40 19.88 10.08
CA SER A 18 -5.58 20.32 10.83
C SER A 18 -6.61 21.14 10.06
N LEU A 19 -7.57 20.47 9.40
CA LEU A 19 -8.87 21.07 9.11
C LEU A 19 -9.94 20.00 8.97
N ALA A 20 -11.10 20.24 9.57
CA ALA A 20 -12.27 19.39 9.46
C ALA A 20 -12.72 19.28 7.99
N LEU A 21 -12.32 18.21 7.31
CA LEU A 21 -12.78 17.86 5.96
C LEU A 21 -13.33 16.43 5.95
N PRO A 22 -14.35 16.15 5.12
CA PRO A 22 -14.94 14.83 5.09
C PRO A 22 -13.98 13.82 4.41
N LEU A 23 -13.56 12.83 5.19
CA LEU A 23 -13.71 11.41 4.83
C LEU A 23 -12.78 10.82 3.72
N GLY A 24 -11.46 10.98 3.82
CA GLY A 24 -10.45 10.11 3.14
C GLY A 24 -9.39 10.86 2.32
N ALA A 25 -8.16 10.35 2.26
CA ALA A 25 -7.06 10.90 1.46
C ALA A 25 -6.69 9.89 0.36
N THR A 26 -7.10 10.16 -0.88
CA THR A 26 -6.79 9.29 -2.03
C THR A 26 -5.81 10.01 -2.95
N THR A 27 -4.87 9.26 -3.51
CA THR A 27 -3.88 9.75 -4.46
C THR A 27 -3.81 8.79 -5.64
N GLU A 28 -4.06 9.29 -6.86
CA GLU A 28 -4.14 8.48 -8.09
C GLU A 28 -3.20 9.05 -9.15
N TYR A 29 -2.45 8.19 -9.84
CA TYR A 29 -1.57 8.60 -10.93
C TYR A 29 -1.54 7.60 -12.09
N VAL A 30 -1.27 8.14 -13.28
CA VAL A 30 -1.11 7.37 -14.52
C VAL A 30 0.15 7.86 -15.24
N ALA A 31 1.00 6.93 -15.69
CA ALA A 31 2.16 7.24 -16.52
C ALA A 31 2.24 6.34 -17.76
N GLN A 32 2.83 6.87 -18.83
CA GLN A 32 3.10 6.14 -20.06
C GLN A 32 4.53 6.42 -20.49
N ASN A 33 5.32 5.36 -20.71
CA ASN A 33 6.67 5.46 -21.27
C ASN A 33 7.63 6.38 -20.49
N SER A 34 7.37 6.62 -19.20
CA SER A 34 8.32 7.24 -18.28
C SER A 34 8.15 6.63 -16.88
N PRO A 35 9.24 6.43 -16.12
CA PRO A 35 9.15 5.90 -14.77
C PRO A 35 8.27 6.78 -13.88
N LEU A 36 7.44 6.15 -13.06
CA LEU A 36 6.55 6.84 -12.11
C LEU A 36 6.80 6.32 -10.70
N SER A 37 7.00 7.24 -9.77
CA SER A 37 7.01 6.96 -8.34
C SER A 37 5.90 7.75 -7.68
N VAL A 38 4.97 7.05 -7.05
CA VAL A 38 3.86 7.61 -6.30
C VAL A 38 4.11 7.36 -4.83
N THR A 39 4.08 8.41 -4.02
CA THR A 39 4.25 8.30 -2.56
C THR A 39 3.20 9.13 -1.85
N ASN A 40 2.46 8.49 -0.95
CA ASN A 40 1.51 9.13 -0.05
C ASN A 40 1.96 8.91 1.40
N GLN A 41 2.32 9.99 2.09
CA GLN A 41 2.82 9.92 3.47
C GLN A 41 2.16 10.99 4.37
N PRO A 42 0.83 10.94 4.56
CA PRO A 42 0.13 11.91 5.40
C PRO A 42 0.35 11.58 6.87
N SER A 43 0.53 12.63 7.67
CA SER A 43 0.57 12.56 9.12
C SER A 43 -0.66 13.24 9.69
N LEU A 44 -1.55 12.48 10.34
CA LEU A 44 -2.84 12.99 10.80
C LEU A 44 -3.15 12.57 12.24
N THR A 45 -3.70 13.51 12.99
CA THR A 45 -4.31 13.26 14.30
C THR A 45 -5.79 13.63 14.22
N LEU A 46 -6.69 12.67 14.44
CA LEU A 46 -8.15 12.88 14.34
C LEU A 46 -8.92 12.29 15.52
N GLU A 47 -9.82 13.08 16.09
CA GLU A 47 -10.70 12.65 17.19
C GLU A 47 -11.87 11.75 16.73
N ARG A 48 -12.22 11.75 15.43
CA ARG A 48 -13.53 11.24 14.98
C ARG A 48 -13.54 10.11 13.98
N ARG A 49 -13.16 10.35 12.73
CA ARG A 49 -13.26 9.31 11.68
C ARG A 49 -12.41 9.68 10.48
N LEU A 50 -11.71 8.68 9.95
CA LEU A 50 -11.17 8.70 8.60
C LEU A 50 -11.76 7.51 7.83
N LEU A 51 -12.20 7.71 6.57
CA LEU A 51 -12.60 6.58 5.74
C LEU A 51 -11.36 5.77 5.35
N GLY A 52 -10.34 6.41 4.77
CA GLY A 52 -9.08 5.75 4.56
C GLY A 52 -8.01 6.65 3.97
N VAL A 53 -6.82 6.09 3.80
CA VAL A 53 -5.72 6.70 3.05
C VAL A 53 -5.33 5.73 1.94
N ASN A 54 -5.53 6.14 0.69
CA ASN A 54 -5.39 5.26 -0.46
C ASN A 54 -4.40 5.84 -1.46
N THR A 55 -3.59 4.96 -2.05
CA THR A 55 -2.65 5.33 -3.11
C THR A 55 -2.76 4.37 -4.26
N GLU A 56 -2.96 4.90 -5.47
CA GLU A 56 -3.11 4.11 -6.68
C GLU A 56 -2.18 4.61 -7.78
N GLY A 57 -1.59 3.68 -8.52
CA GLY A 57 -0.75 3.98 -9.67
C GLY A 57 -0.97 3.01 -10.82
N VAL A 58 -0.96 3.53 -12.04
CA VAL A 58 -1.04 2.73 -13.27
C VAL A 58 0.07 3.16 -14.24
N ALA A 59 0.79 2.20 -14.81
CA ALA A 59 1.83 2.48 -15.81
C ALA A 59 1.85 1.47 -16.96
N GLN A 60 2.29 1.93 -18.13
CA GLN A 60 2.54 1.09 -19.30
C GLN A 60 3.93 1.38 -19.87
N GLY A 61 4.71 0.32 -20.11
CA GLY A 61 6.02 0.41 -20.75
C GLY A 61 7.06 1.19 -19.94
N SER A 62 6.84 1.40 -18.64
CA SER A 62 7.81 2.00 -17.74
C SER A 62 7.65 1.55 -16.30
N PRO A 63 8.74 1.52 -15.50
CA PRO A 63 8.68 1.07 -14.12
C PRO A 63 7.72 1.93 -13.28
N LEU A 64 6.99 1.27 -12.38
CA LEU A 64 6.06 1.90 -11.45
C LEU A 64 6.40 1.51 -10.01
N SER A 65 6.49 2.51 -9.14
CA SER A 65 6.53 2.34 -7.70
C SER A 65 5.35 3.06 -7.07
N VAL A 66 4.55 2.36 -6.26
CA VAL A 66 3.43 2.95 -5.52
C VAL A 66 3.62 2.67 -4.03
N THR A 67 3.69 3.73 -3.23
CA THR A 67 3.99 3.64 -1.80
C THR A 67 2.98 4.44 -0.99
N ASN A 68 2.40 3.81 0.03
CA ASN A 68 1.53 4.45 1.01
C ASN A 68 2.09 4.23 2.43
N GLN A 69 2.46 5.31 3.10
CA GLN A 69 3.10 5.30 4.42
C GLN A 69 2.41 6.29 5.39
N PRO A 70 1.09 6.18 5.60
CA PRO A 70 0.39 7.13 6.46
C PRO A 70 0.75 6.89 7.93
N SER A 71 0.93 7.98 8.67
CA SER A 71 1.11 7.98 10.12
C SER A 71 -0.14 8.57 10.77
N LEU A 72 -0.99 7.72 11.35
CA LEU A 72 -2.31 8.12 11.82
C LEU A 72 -2.51 7.81 13.30
N ALA A 73 -2.86 8.83 14.08
CA ALA A 73 -3.38 8.69 15.43
C ALA A 73 -4.87 9.03 15.43
N LEU A 74 -5.73 8.03 15.60
CA LEU A 74 -7.18 8.23 15.65
C LEU A 74 -7.70 7.96 17.06
N GLU A 75 -8.86 8.49 17.44
CA GLU A 75 -9.50 8.08 18.70
C GLU A 75 -10.61 7.04 18.51
N ARG A 76 -11.12 6.91 17.28
CA ARG A 76 -12.41 6.23 17.06
C ARG A 76 -12.41 5.22 15.92
N ARG A 77 -12.16 5.62 14.67
CA ARG A 77 -12.31 4.70 13.53
C ARG A 77 -11.55 5.11 12.27
N LEU A 78 -10.73 4.18 11.78
CA LEU A 78 -10.23 4.10 10.41
C LEU A 78 -11.02 2.99 9.65
N LEU A 79 -11.17 3.05 8.32
CA LEU A 79 -11.62 1.86 7.56
C LEU A 79 -10.45 1.16 6.87
N GLY A 80 -9.46 1.89 6.37
CA GLY A 80 -8.18 1.28 6.02
C GLY A 80 -7.15 2.24 5.42
N ALA A 81 -5.95 1.71 5.22
CA ALA A 81 -4.88 2.31 4.42
C ALA A 81 -4.54 1.33 3.29
N ASN A 82 -4.73 1.75 2.03
CA ASN A 82 -4.63 0.83 0.90
C ASN A 82 -3.66 1.35 -0.17
N THR A 83 -2.94 0.43 -0.79
CA THR A 83 -2.08 0.72 -1.94
C THR A 83 -2.42 -0.21 -3.09
N LYS A 84 -2.59 0.35 -4.29
CA LYS A 84 -2.82 -0.41 -5.51
C LYS A 84 -1.85 0.00 -6.61
N GLY A 85 -1.30 -0.99 -7.32
CA GLY A 85 -0.47 -0.75 -8.49
C GLY A 85 -0.84 -1.67 -9.65
N VAL A 86 -0.83 -1.13 -10.86
CA VAL A 86 -1.01 -1.91 -12.10
C VAL A 86 0.06 -1.51 -13.10
N ALA A 87 0.78 -2.49 -13.65
CA ALA A 87 1.78 -2.24 -14.69
C ALA A 87 1.74 -3.29 -15.81
N GLN A 88 2.10 -2.87 -17.02
CA GLN A 88 2.28 -3.77 -18.16
C GLN A 88 3.63 -3.52 -18.84
N GLY A 89 4.39 -4.59 -19.08
CA GLY A 89 5.66 -4.54 -19.81
C GLY A 89 6.77 -3.75 -19.11
N SER A 90 6.64 -3.49 -17.81
CA SER A 90 7.71 -2.97 -16.97
C SER A 90 7.53 -3.34 -15.49
N PRO A 91 8.62 -3.35 -14.68
CA PRO A 91 8.55 -3.76 -13.29
C PRO A 91 7.59 -2.91 -12.44
N LEU A 92 6.91 -3.56 -11.50
CA LEU A 92 6.01 -2.94 -10.54
C LEU A 92 6.44 -3.25 -9.11
N SER A 93 6.51 -2.20 -8.28
CA SER A 93 6.61 -2.31 -6.82
C SER A 93 5.41 -1.62 -6.17
N VAL A 94 4.71 -2.33 -5.30
CA VAL A 94 3.59 -1.79 -4.52
C VAL A 94 3.86 -2.01 -3.04
N THR A 95 3.85 -0.94 -2.26
CA THR A 95 4.23 -0.96 -0.85
C THR A 95 3.21 -0.22 0.01
N ASN A 96 2.79 -0.83 1.11
CA ASN A 96 1.93 -0.22 2.12
C ASN A 96 2.55 -0.44 3.49
N GLU A 97 2.96 0.64 4.17
CA GLU A 97 3.56 0.57 5.51
C GLU A 97 2.89 1.61 6.43
N PRO A 98 1.58 1.46 6.68
CA PRO A 98 0.87 2.40 7.52
C PRO A 98 1.24 2.21 8.99
N SER A 99 1.46 3.31 9.69
CA SER A 99 1.64 3.36 11.15
C SER A 99 0.37 3.89 11.79
N LEU A 100 -0.43 3.01 12.40
CA LEU A 100 -1.79 3.31 12.82
C LEU A 100 -1.98 3.06 14.32
N ALA A 101 -2.25 4.12 15.08
CA ALA A 101 -2.57 4.04 16.49
C ALA A 101 -4.08 4.22 16.74
N LEU A 102 -4.63 3.37 17.60
CA LEU A 102 -5.82 3.62 18.41
C LEU A 102 -7.15 3.69 17.60
N ALA A 103 -7.64 2.57 17.06
CA ALA A 103 -8.94 2.60 16.36
C ALA A 103 -9.79 1.34 16.52
N LYS A 104 -11.12 1.46 16.47
CA LYS A 104 -12.04 0.31 16.63
C LYS A 104 -11.96 -0.71 15.48
N ARG A 105 -11.53 -0.29 14.29
CA ARG A 105 -11.34 -1.10 13.09
C ARG A 105 -10.19 -0.49 12.29
N GLN A 106 -9.30 -1.33 11.77
CA GLN A 106 -8.23 -0.95 10.85
C GLN A 106 -8.10 -2.04 9.78
N GLY A 107 -7.72 -1.63 8.58
CA GLY A 107 -7.38 -2.52 7.48
C GLY A 107 -6.17 -1.94 6.77
N ALA A 108 -5.21 -2.77 6.40
CA ALA A 108 -4.08 -2.38 5.57
C ALA A 108 -4.01 -3.36 4.41
N ASN A 109 -4.24 -2.88 3.19
CA ASN A 109 -4.28 -3.75 2.02
C ASN A 109 -3.31 -3.27 0.94
N THR A 110 -2.58 -4.21 0.35
CA THR A 110 -1.72 -3.95 -0.80
C THR A 110 -2.11 -4.86 -1.94
N GLU A 111 -2.37 -4.29 -3.12
CA GLU A 111 -2.70 -5.04 -4.33
C GLU A 111 -1.75 -4.65 -5.47
N GLY A 112 -1.16 -5.64 -6.13
CA GLY A 112 -0.33 -5.44 -7.31
C GLY A 112 -0.73 -6.35 -8.46
N VAL A 113 -0.81 -5.80 -9.66
CA VAL A 113 -1.06 -6.57 -10.90
C VAL A 113 -0.01 -6.21 -11.94
N ALA A 114 0.72 -7.22 -12.43
CA ALA A 114 1.70 -7.05 -13.50
C ALA A 114 1.58 -8.12 -14.59
N GLN A 115 1.84 -7.70 -15.82
CA GLN A 115 1.98 -8.58 -16.99
C GLN A 115 3.32 -8.33 -17.66
N ASP A 116 3.99 -9.41 -18.08
CA ASP A 116 5.26 -9.41 -18.83
C ASP A 116 6.42 -8.70 -18.10
N SER A 117 6.35 -8.50 -16.78
CA SER A 117 7.39 -7.83 -16.00
C SER A 117 7.31 -8.03 -14.49
N PRO A 118 8.44 -8.03 -13.76
CA PRO A 118 8.48 -8.44 -12.36
C PRO A 118 7.53 -7.65 -11.45
N LEU A 119 6.91 -8.34 -10.50
CA LEU A 119 6.03 -7.75 -9.50
C LEU A 119 6.57 -7.99 -8.09
N SER A 120 6.66 -6.91 -7.31
CA SER A 120 6.85 -6.95 -5.85
C SER A 120 5.67 -6.28 -5.15
N VAL A 121 5.05 -6.99 -4.21
CA VAL A 121 3.95 -6.48 -3.39
C VAL A 121 4.30 -6.65 -1.91
N THR A 122 4.32 -5.56 -1.16
CA THR A 122 4.71 -5.52 0.25
C THR A 122 3.64 -4.83 1.10
N ASN A 123 3.25 -5.47 2.19
CA ASN A 123 2.37 -4.90 3.22
C ASN A 123 3.03 -5.11 4.59
N GLU A 124 3.49 -4.03 5.21
CA GLU A 124 4.14 -4.07 6.54
C GLU A 124 3.50 -3.05 7.48
N PRO A 125 2.21 -3.22 7.80
CA PRO A 125 1.52 -2.29 8.68
C PRO A 125 1.98 -2.45 10.12
N SER A 126 2.15 -1.31 10.81
CA SER A 126 2.35 -1.25 12.25
C SER A 126 1.07 -0.75 12.92
N LEU A 127 0.34 -1.64 13.59
CA LEU A 127 -1.00 -1.34 14.10
C LEU A 127 -1.09 -1.52 15.62
N ALA A 128 -1.48 -0.47 16.34
CA ALA A 128 -1.61 -0.49 17.80
C ALA A 128 -3.06 -0.27 18.25
N LEU A 129 -3.48 -1.05 19.25
CA LEU A 129 -4.69 -0.86 20.05
C LEU A 129 -6.00 -0.84 19.24
N ALA A 130 -6.40 -2.00 18.69
CA ALA A 130 -7.64 -2.12 17.92
C ALA A 130 -8.50 -3.33 18.30
N LYS A 131 -9.81 -3.23 18.03
CA LYS A 131 -10.75 -4.34 18.27
C LYS A 131 -10.79 -5.35 17.12
N ARG A 132 -10.41 -4.92 15.91
CA ARG A 132 -10.40 -5.70 14.66
C ARG A 132 -9.35 -5.11 13.72
N GLN A 133 -8.38 -5.92 13.32
CA GLN A 133 -7.41 -5.56 12.30
C GLN A 133 -7.46 -6.55 11.13
N GLY A 134 -7.16 -6.04 9.94
CA GLY A 134 -7.00 -6.80 8.71
C GLY A 134 -5.72 -6.36 8.02
N ALA A 135 -4.86 -7.30 7.63
CA ALA A 135 -3.69 -7.02 6.80
C ALA A 135 -3.68 -7.98 5.62
N ASN A 136 -3.99 -7.47 4.42
CA ASN A 136 -4.09 -8.32 3.23
C ASN A 136 -3.10 -7.90 2.15
N THR A 137 -2.49 -8.88 1.52
CA THR A 137 -1.59 -8.65 0.39
C THR A 137 -2.03 -9.53 -0.77
N GLU A 138 -2.25 -8.91 -1.92
CA GLU A 138 -2.62 -9.58 -3.16
C GLU A 138 -1.64 -9.26 -4.29
N GLY A 139 -1.16 -10.30 -4.97
CA GLY A 139 -0.25 -10.14 -6.10
C GLY A 139 -0.66 -11.03 -7.28
N ILE A 140 -0.85 -10.43 -8.46
CA ILE A 140 -1.19 -11.14 -9.69
C ILE A 140 -0.11 -10.86 -10.74
N ALA A 141 0.52 -11.93 -11.23
CA ALA A 141 1.59 -11.90 -12.21
C ALA A 141 1.35 -12.93 -13.33
N GLN A 142 1.56 -12.51 -14.58
CA GLN A 142 1.53 -13.39 -15.75
C GLN A 142 2.86 -13.29 -16.49
N ASP A 143 3.46 -14.45 -16.80
CA ASP A 143 4.73 -14.58 -17.54
C ASP A 143 5.89 -13.80 -16.89
N THR A 144 5.82 -13.66 -15.57
CA THR A 144 6.79 -12.86 -14.81
C THR A 144 6.96 -13.28 -13.35
N PRO A 145 8.15 -13.12 -12.75
CA PRO A 145 8.36 -13.37 -11.33
C PRO A 145 7.46 -12.52 -10.43
N LEU A 146 6.95 -13.17 -9.37
CA LEU A 146 6.14 -12.55 -8.32
C LEU A 146 6.80 -12.71 -6.95
N SER A 147 6.97 -11.58 -6.24
CA SER A 147 7.31 -11.55 -4.81
C SER A 147 6.20 -10.89 -4.01
N VAL A 148 5.68 -11.58 -3.00
CA VAL A 148 4.64 -11.08 -2.10
C VAL A 148 5.10 -11.18 -0.64
N THR A 149 5.07 -10.06 0.07
CA THR A 149 5.46 -9.96 1.48
C THR A 149 4.31 -9.35 2.30
N ASN A 150 3.94 -10.01 3.40
CA ASN A 150 2.96 -9.55 4.38
C ASN A 150 3.54 -9.74 5.78
N GLU A 151 4.10 -8.68 6.39
CA GLU A 151 4.70 -8.73 7.73
C GLU A 151 4.07 -7.69 8.67
N PRO A 152 2.80 -7.86 9.06
CA PRO A 152 2.15 -6.94 9.98
C PRO A 152 2.74 -7.05 11.41
N SER A 153 2.89 -5.91 12.07
CA SER A 153 3.29 -5.79 13.48
C SER A 153 2.15 -5.21 14.32
N LEU A 154 1.63 -6.01 15.25
CA LEU A 154 0.33 -5.77 15.88
C LEU A 154 0.48 -5.74 17.42
N ALA A 155 -0.16 -4.76 18.07
CA ALA A 155 -0.16 -4.62 19.53
C ALA A 155 -1.58 -4.57 20.11
N LEU A 156 -1.86 -5.51 21.03
CA LEU A 156 -3.11 -5.70 21.79
C LEU A 156 -4.39 -5.87 20.95
N GLU A 157 -4.98 -7.07 20.94
CA GLU A 157 -6.12 -7.37 20.07
C GLU A 157 -7.17 -8.37 20.57
N ARG A 158 -8.35 -8.31 19.93
CA ARG A 158 -9.45 -9.27 20.14
C ARG A 158 -9.77 -10.14 18.92
N ARG A 159 -9.46 -9.71 17.68
CA ARG A 159 -9.77 -10.43 16.42
C ARG A 159 -8.87 -9.99 15.26
N LEU A 160 -8.30 -10.97 14.58
CA LEU A 160 -7.31 -10.83 13.51
C LEU A 160 -7.75 -11.47 12.20
N GLY A 161 -7.38 -10.84 11.08
CA GLY A 161 -7.37 -11.45 9.75
C GLY A 161 -6.12 -11.02 8.98
N VAL A 162 -5.27 -11.97 8.62
CA VAL A 162 -4.08 -11.72 7.80
C VAL A 162 -4.14 -12.68 6.63
N ASN A 163 -4.35 -12.14 5.43
CA ASN A 163 -4.47 -12.95 4.22
C ASN A 163 -3.41 -12.56 3.21
N THR A 164 -2.85 -13.57 2.55
CA THR A 164 -1.95 -13.35 1.41
C THR A 164 -2.46 -14.20 0.27
N GLU A 165 -2.95 -13.55 -0.77
CA GLU A 165 -3.45 -14.19 -1.99
C GLU A 165 -2.51 -13.86 -3.14
N HIS A 166 -2.29 -14.83 -4.03
CA HIS A 166 -1.37 -14.62 -5.14
C HIS A 166 -1.68 -15.55 -6.30
N VAL A 167 -1.41 -15.05 -7.50
CA VAL A 167 -1.50 -15.82 -8.74
C VAL A 167 -0.26 -15.51 -9.56
N ALA A 168 0.56 -16.52 -9.81
CA ALA A 168 1.67 -16.45 -10.76
C ALA A 168 1.46 -17.54 -11.82
N GLN A 169 1.37 -17.13 -13.08
CA GLN A 169 1.29 -18.04 -14.22
C GLN A 169 2.63 -18.07 -14.95
N ASP A 170 3.13 -19.29 -15.21
CA ASP A 170 4.34 -19.56 -15.97
C ASP A 170 5.60 -18.83 -15.48
N SER A 171 5.72 -18.65 -14.16
CA SER A 171 6.85 -17.93 -13.56
C SER A 171 7.13 -18.23 -12.09
N PRO A 172 8.33 -17.85 -11.60
CA PRO A 172 8.72 -18.05 -10.20
C PRO A 172 7.86 -17.23 -9.23
N LEU A 173 7.58 -17.83 -8.08
CA LEU A 173 6.80 -17.24 -7.00
C LEU A 173 7.57 -17.28 -5.69
N SER A 174 7.63 -16.15 -4.98
CA SER A 174 8.14 -16.04 -3.62
C SER A 174 7.08 -15.38 -2.73
N VAL A 175 6.70 -16.04 -1.64
CA VAL A 175 5.68 -15.53 -0.71
C VAL A 175 6.19 -15.61 0.71
N THR A 176 6.18 -14.47 1.40
CA THR A 176 6.52 -14.34 2.82
C THR A 176 5.30 -13.80 3.56
N ASN A 177 4.82 -14.52 4.57
CA ASN A 177 3.77 -14.06 5.47
C ASN A 177 4.22 -14.29 6.91
N LYS A 178 4.56 -13.21 7.62
CA LYS A 178 5.17 -13.25 8.96
C LYS A 178 4.52 -12.23 9.89
N PRO A 179 3.28 -12.46 10.31
CA PRO A 179 2.61 -11.59 11.28
C PRO A 179 3.28 -11.71 12.65
N SER A 180 3.36 -10.58 13.36
CA SER A 180 3.82 -10.53 14.75
C SER A 180 2.78 -9.85 15.63
N LEU A 181 2.55 -10.42 16.83
CA LEU A 181 1.59 -9.93 17.80
C LEU A 181 2.27 -9.80 19.18
N THR A 182 2.19 -8.60 19.74
CA THR A 182 2.62 -8.31 21.11
C THR A 182 1.40 -8.09 21.99
N LEU A 183 1.33 -8.85 23.09
CA LEU A 183 0.32 -8.70 24.14
C LEU A 183 0.98 -7.98 25.33
N GLU A 184 0.56 -6.75 25.62
CA GLU A 184 0.95 -6.02 26.84
C GLU A 184 0.00 -6.29 28.02
#